data_AF-A0A966FRA6-F1
#
_entry.id   AF-A0A966FRA6-F1
#
_cell.length_a   1.000
_cell.length_b   1.000
_cell.length_c   1.000
_cell.angle_alpha   90.00
_cell.angle_beta   90.00
_cell.angle_gamma   90.00
#
_symmetry.space_group_name_H-M   'P 1'
#
loop_
_entity.id
_entity.type
_entity.pdbx_description
1 polymer ?
#
loop_
_entity_poly.entity_id
_entity_poly.type
_entity_poly.pdbx_seq_one_letter_code
_entity_poly.pdbx_strand_id
1 'polypeptide(L)'
;MRDFGLPDIGGPAGLRRGVAPVERVSAIRKPADQAAAAQEMNAVSKTSAGDAAPVDADRVAEIRKAIKDGTYPLLPVEIADGIIAAGLFQSIGE
;
A
#
# COMPACT_ATOMS: atom_id res chain seq x y z
N MET A 1 -14.90 30.51 56.50
CA MET A 1 -15.36 31.25 55.31
C MET A 1 -14.12 31.59 54.49
N ARG A 2 -13.89 30.82 53.42
CA ARG A 2 -12.87 31.09 52.40
C ARG A 2 -13.55 30.77 51.09
N ASP A 3 -14.06 31.81 50.44
CA ASP A 3 -14.77 31.70 49.17
C ASP A 3 -13.74 31.39 48.08
N PHE A 4 -13.80 30.17 47.55
CA PHE A 4 -13.03 29.77 46.38
C PHE A 4 -13.66 30.42 45.15
N GLY A 5 -12.89 31.25 44.47
CA GLY A 5 -13.28 31.88 43.20
C GLY A 5 -13.64 30.82 42.16
N LEU A 6 -14.85 30.93 41.63
CA LEU A 6 -15.30 30.22 40.44
C LEU A 6 -14.48 30.70 39.23
N PRO A 7 -13.97 29.83 38.34
CA PRO A 7 -13.53 30.27 37.04
C PRO A 7 -14.75 30.76 36.25
N ASP A 8 -14.63 31.97 35.70
CA ASP A 8 -15.57 32.59 34.78
C ASP A 8 -15.71 31.69 33.54
N ILE A 9 -16.77 30.87 33.48
CA ILE A 9 -17.13 30.07 32.30
C ILE A 9 -17.80 31.01 31.30
N GLY A 10 -16.96 31.82 30.66
CA GLY A 10 -17.35 32.69 29.57
C GLY A 10 -17.59 31.90 28.27
N GLY A 11 -18.84 31.92 27.79
CA GLY A 11 -19.17 31.90 26.37
C GLY A 11 -19.74 30.59 25.78
N PRO A 12 -20.92 30.64 25.12
CA PRO A 12 -21.44 29.50 24.37
C PRO A 12 -20.81 29.48 22.98
N ALA A 13 -19.63 28.88 22.87
CA ALA A 13 -19.01 28.58 21.58
C ALA A 13 -18.61 27.11 21.53
N GLY A 14 -19.62 26.24 21.48
CA GLY A 14 -19.45 24.86 21.06
C GLY A 14 -18.98 24.81 19.62
N LEU A 15 -17.66 24.86 19.40
CA LEU A 15 -17.05 24.53 18.11
C LEU A 15 -16.65 23.06 18.09
N ARG A 16 -17.67 22.29 17.72
CA ARG A 16 -17.66 20.96 17.11
C ARG A 16 -16.35 20.78 16.32
N ARG A 17 -15.48 19.88 16.79
CA ARG A 17 -14.32 19.43 16.02
C ARG A 17 -14.85 18.69 14.79
N GLY A 18 -14.87 19.39 13.66
CA GLY A 18 -15.30 18.81 12.38
C GLY A 18 -14.42 17.62 12.02
N VAL A 19 -15.05 16.53 11.61
CA VAL A 19 -14.37 15.39 11.00
C VAL A 19 -14.07 15.78 9.55
N ALA A 20 -12.81 15.65 9.12
CA ALA A 20 -12.45 15.88 7.72
C ALA A 20 -13.22 14.89 6.81
N PRO A 21 -13.70 15.32 5.63
CA PRO A 21 -14.38 14.41 4.71
C PRO A 21 -13.41 13.32 4.23
N VAL A 22 -13.83 12.06 4.39
CA VAL A 22 -13.13 10.91 3.82
C VAL A 22 -13.42 10.88 2.33
N GLU A 23 -12.37 10.93 1.51
CA GLU A 23 -12.48 10.86 0.06
C GLU A 23 -13.06 9.50 -0.38
N ARG A 24 -13.97 9.53 -1.35
CA ARG A 24 -14.65 8.31 -1.81
C ARG A 24 -13.65 7.43 -2.56
N VAL A 25 -13.50 6.18 -2.11
CA VAL A 25 -12.75 5.15 -2.85
C VAL A 25 -13.31 5.05 -4.27
N SER A 26 -12.42 5.24 -5.25
CA SER A 26 -12.72 5.14 -6.68
C SER A 26 -13.31 3.77 -7.04
N ALA A 27 -14.21 3.77 -8.03
CA ALA A 27 -14.99 2.60 -8.44
C ALA A 27 -14.14 1.37 -8.75
N ILE A 28 -14.72 0.19 -8.46
CA ILE A 28 -14.14 -1.12 -8.75
C ILE A 28 -13.89 -1.21 -10.26
N ARG A 29 -12.61 -1.28 -10.67
CA ARG A 29 -12.23 -1.46 -12.08
C ARG A 29 -12.71 -2.81 -12.58
N LYS A 30 -13.16 -2.85 -13.84
CA LYS A 30 -13.62 -4.09 -14.48
C LYS A 30 -12.49 -5.14 -14.44
N PRO A 31 -12.82 -6.43 -14.25
CA PRO A 31 -11.83 -7.50 -14.18
C PRO A 31 -10.96 -7.60 -15.45
N ALA A 32 -11.48 -7.19 -16.62
CA ALA A 32 -10.72 -7.12 -17.86
C ALA A 32 -9.60 -6.06 -17.82
N ASP A 33 -9.85 -4.90 -17.21
CA ASP A 33 -8.84 -3.84 -17.04
C ASP A 33 -7.78 -4.24 -16.00
N GLN A 34 -8.17 -5.03 -14.99
CA GLN A 34 -7.21 -5.64 -14.06
C GLN A 34 -6.35 -6.72 -14.71
N ALA A 35 -6.91 -7.53 -15.60
CA ALA A 35 -6.16 -8.54 -16.35
C ALA A 35 -5.16 -7.90 -17.32
N ALA A 36 -5.56 -6.81 -18.01
CA ALA A 36 -4.67 -6.05 -18.88
C ALA A 36 -3.53 -5.39 -18.09
N ALA A 37 -3.83 -4.73 -16.96
CA ALA A 37 -2.81 -4.18 -16.06
C ALA A 37 -1.91 -5.29 -15.48
N ALA A 38 -2.44 -6.46 -15.14
CA ALA A 38 -1.66 -7.61 -14.68
C ALA A 38 -0.76 -8.18 -15.79
N GLN A 39 -1.19 -8.18 -17.04
CA GLN A 39 -0.36 -8.56 -18.19
C GLN A 39 0.75 -7.54 -18.45
N GLU A 40 0.47 -6.25 -18.29
CA GLU A 40 1.47 -5.19 -18.41
C GLU A 40 2.50 -5.23 -17.26
N MET A 41 2.07 -5.56 -16.04
CA MET A 41 2.97 -5.86 -14.92
C MET A 41 3.79 -7.15 -15.13
N ASN A 42 3.23 -8.17 -15.80
CA ASN A 42 4.00 -9.36 -16.23
C ASN A 42 4.98 -9.06 -17.36
N ALA A 43 4.76 -7.95 -18.09
CA ALA A 43 5.64 -7.46 -19.14
C ALA A 43 6.74 -6.53 -18.61
N VAL A 44 6.80 -6.29 -17.28
CA VAL A 44 8.05 -5.89 -16.60
C VAL A 44 9.06 -6.93 -16.99
N SER A 45 9.87 -6.56 -17.97
CA SER A 45 10.87 -7.41 -18.58
C SER A 45 11.59 -8.08 -17.43
N LYS A 46 11.57 -9.42 -17.41
CA LYS A 46 12.54 -10.19 -16.65
C LYS A 46 13.85 -9.48 -16.89
N THR A 47 14.37 -8.72 -15.93
CA THR A 47 15.73 -8.22 -15.96
C THR A 47 16.53 -9.49 -15.86
N SER A 48 16.71 -10.12 -17.02
CA SER A 48 17.16 -11.48 -17.12
C SER A 48 18.54 -11.43 -16.52
N ALA A 49 18.69 -12.02 -15.34
CA ALA A 49 20.01 -12.31 -14.81
C ALA A 49 20.71 -13.40 -15.66
N GLY A 50 20.28 -13.58 -16.93
CA GLY A 50 20.44 -14.77 -17.74
C GLY A 50 19.61 -15.93 -17.17
N ASP A 51 19.36 -16.95 -17.99
CA ASP A 51 18.93 -18.28 -17.52
C ASP A 51 19.98 -18.96 -16.60
N ALA A 52 21.12 -18.29 -16.38
CA ALA A 52 22.30 -18.79 -15.68
C ALA A 52 22.49 -18.21 -14.28
N ALA A 53 21.65 -17.29 -13.82
CA ALA A 53 21.74 -16.84 -12.43
C ALA A 53 21.44 -18.02 -11.49
N PRO A 54 22.29 -18.28 -10.49
CA PRO A 54 22.04 -19.36 -9.55
C PRO A 54 20.76 -19.04 -8.75
N VAL A 55 19.70 -19.77 -9.04
CA VAL A 55 18.43 -19.71 -8.30
C VAL A 55 18.43 -20.83 -7.26
N ASP A 56 18.17 -20.46 -6.01
CA ASP A 56 17.94 -21.42 -4.93
C ASP A 56 16.48 -21.92 -4.99
N ALA A 57 16.30 -23.14 -5.51
CA ALA A 57 14.98 -23.74 -5.70
C ALA A 57 14.28 -24.06 -4.37
N ASP A 58 15.03 -24.45 -3.34
CA ASP A 58 14.51 -24.77 -2.01
C ASP A 58 13.95 -23.51 -1.35
N ARG A 59 14.70 -22.40 -1.45
CA ARG A 59 14.26 -21.09 -0.97
C ARG A 59 12.98 -20.63 -1.67
N VAL A 60 12.86 -20.84 -2.99
CA VAL A 60 11.63 -20.49 -3.74
C VAL A 60 10.43 -21.31 -3.25
N ALA A 61 10.63 -22.60 -2.96
CA ALA A 61 9.58 -23.46 -2.44
C ALA A 61 9.11 -23.01 -1.04
N GLU A 62 10.04 -22.65 -0.15
CA GLU A 62 9.75 -22.12 1.18
C GLU A 62 8.96 -20.82 1.11
N ILE A 63 9.41 -19.85 0.30
CA ILE A 63 8.72 -18.57 0.10
C ILE A 63 7.29 -18.81 -0.41
N ARG A 64 7.12 -19.70 -1.41
CA ARG A 64 5.79 -20.02 -1.95
C ARG A 64 4.86 -20.59 -0.89
N LYS A 65 5.39 -21.44 0.00
CA LYS A 65 4.64 -21.98 1.13
C LYS A 65 4.26 -20.86 2.12
N ALA A 66 5.20 -20.01 2.51
CA ALA A 66 4.94 -18.91 3.44
C ALA A 66 3.91 -17.89 2.90
N ILE A 67 3.91 -17.64 1.59
CA ILE A 67 2.89 -16.80 0.93
C ILE A 67 1.51 -17.47 1.02
N LYS A 68 1.43 -18.77 0.72
CA LYS A 68 0.19 -19.54 0.82
C LYS A 68 -0.37 -19.56 2.24
N ASP A 69 0.52 -19.73 3.22
CA ASP A 69 0.16 -19.80 4.63
C ASP A 69 -0.08 -18.40 5.24
N GLY A 70 0.13 -17.31 4.47
CA GLY A 70 -0.07 -15.93 4.91
C GLY A 70 0.96 -15.43 5.91
N THR A 71 2.08 -16.15 6.08
CA THR A 71 3.15 -15.83 7.04
C THR A 71 4.32 -15.09 6.40
N TYR A 72 4.33 -14.95 5.07
CA TYR A 72 5.30 -14.11 4.39
C TYR A 72 4.97 -12.63 4.63
N PRO A 73 5.90 -11.81 5.13
CA PRO A 73 5.63 -10.40 5.41
C PRO A 73 5.42 -9.64 4.09
N LEU A 74 4.27 -8.99 3.96
CA LEU A 74 3.96 -8.10 2.84
C LEU A 74 3.85 -6.68 3.38
N LEU A 75 4.92 -5.89 3.19
CA LEU A 75 5.01 -4.52 3.67
C LEU A 75 4.76 -3.53 2.53
N PRO A 76 3.84 -2.55 2.67
CA PRO A 76 3.57 -1.57 1.62
C PRO A 76 4.81 -0.81 1.15
N VAL A 77 5.75 -0.53 2.06
CA VAL A 77 7.01 0.16 1.75
C VAL A 77 7.90 -0.70 0.86
N GLU A 78 8.03 -2.00 1.14
CA GLU A 78 8.83 -2.93 0.33
C GLU A 78 8.19 -3.17 -1.04
N ILE A 79 6.86 -3.20 -1.12
CA ILE A 79 6.15 -3.32 -2.39
C ILE A 79 6.41 -2.08 -3.27
N ALA A 80 6.34 -0.89 -2.69
CA ALA A 80 6.64 0.35 -3.41
C ALA A 80 8.09 0.39 -3.90
N ASP A 81 9.05 -0.01 -3.05
CA ASP A 81 10.45 -0.13 -3.42
C ASP A 81 10.66 -1.12 -4.58
N GLY A 82 10.03 -2.30 -4.51
CA GLY A 82 10.05 -3.29 -5.59
C GLY A 82 9.51 -2.78 -6.91
N ILE A 83 8.42 -2.00 -6.89
CA ILE A 83 7.83 -1.38 -8.11
C ILE A 83 8.80 -0.36 -8.72
N ILE A 84 9.46 0.44 -7.89
CA ILE A 84 10.44 1.45 -8.35
C ILE A 84 11.69 0.76 -8.90
N ALA A 85 12.22 -0.24 -8.19
CA ALA A 85 13.37 -1.03 -8.62
C ALA A 85 13.11 -1.78 -9.93
N ALA A 86 11.87 -2.23 -10.14
CA ALA A 86 11.42 -2.85 -11.38
C ALA A 86 11.18 -1.85 -12.53
N GLY A 87 11.29 -0.53 -12.29
CA GLY A 87 11.05 0.52 -13.28
C GLY A 87 9.58 0.70 -13.68
N LEU A 88 8.66 -0.03 -13.04
CA LEU A 88 7.22 -0.01 -13.35
C LEU A 88 6.55 1.32 -12.98
N PHE A 89 7.11 2.07 -12.03
CA PHE A 89 6.57 3.39 -11.67
C PHE A 89 6.70 4.42 -12.81
N GLN A 90 7.68 4.29 -13.71
CA GLN A 90 7.92 5.25 -14.78
C GLN A 90 7.00 5.04 -15.99
N SER A 91 6.45 3.84 -16.17
CA SER A 91 5.64 3.49 -17.36
C SER A 91 4.16 3.90 -17.26
N ILE A 92 3.71 4.40 -16.11
CA ILE A 92 2.30 4.76 -15.86
C ILE A 92 1.98 6.23 -16.18
N GLY A 93 2.93 6.97 -16.75
CA GLY A 93 2.86 8.43 -16.95
C GLY A 93 3.08 8.94 -18.39
N GLU A 94 3.26 8.06 -19.37
CA GLU A 94 3.14 8.37 -20.82
C GLU A 94 1.86 7.75 -21.38
#